data_AF-C6PV70-F1
#
_entry.id   AF-C6PV70-F1
#
_cell.length_a   1.000
_cell.length_b   1.000
_cell.length_c   1.000
_cell.angle_alpha   90.00
_cell.angle_beta   90.00
_cell.angle_gamma   90.00
#
_symmetry.space_group_name_H-M   'P 1'
#
loop_
_entity.id
_entity.type
_entity.pdbx_description
1 polymer ?
#
loop_
_entity_poly.entity_id
_entity_poly.type
_entity_poly.pdbx_seq_one_letter_code
_entity_poly.pdbx_strand_id
1 'polypeptide(L)'
;MDKNLKDTISAAKNLQKEGLIYLNDSIDLEVEPNYQILAMIIHNLNDMIDREKYELVKNDEKKLIHELALLNFNENDLICDDDVEIMENMTREYIDILDPILYEDVCVFFPKAGKLAEIYGKASTQIEEGKFKNIIF
;
A
#
# COMPACT_ATOMS: atom_id res chain seq x y z
N MET A 1 -34.53 1.77 -5.09
CA MET A 1 -33.08 1.50 -5.11
C MET A 1 -32.73 0.91 -3.77
N ASP A 2 -32.05 -0.23 -3.74
CA ASP A 2 -31.62 -0.89 -2.50
C ASP A 2 -30.77 0.09 -1.65
N LYS A 3 -30.96 0.08 -0.33
CA LYS A 3 -30.21 0.94 0.60
C LYS A 3 -28.72 0.65 0.51
N ASN A 4 -28.34 -0.63 0.46
CA ASN A 4 -26.94 -1.04 0.36
C ASN A 4 -26.33 -0.55 -0.94
N LEU A 5 -27.06 -0.65 -2.05
CA LEU A 5 -26.60 -0.14 -3.35
C LEU A 5 -26.38 1.38 -3.31
N LYS A 6 -27.27 2.13 -2.65
CA LYS A 6 -27.13 3.57 -2.50
C LYS A 6 -25.90 3.94 -1.68
N ASP A 7 -25.67 3.23 -0.58
CA ASP A 7 -24.54 3.47 0.33
C ASP A 7 -23.21 3.14 -0.37
N THR A 8 -23.12 2.02 -1.10
CA THR A 8 -21.96 1.66 -1.91
C THR A 8 -21.64 2.70 -2.99
N ILE A 9 -22.65 3.17 -3.74
CA ILE A 9 -22.45 4.21 -4.76
C ILE A 9 -21.96 5.51 -4.10
N SER A 10 -22.49 5.86 -2.92
CA SER A 10 -22.06 7.05 -2.19
C SER A 10 -20.60 6.92 -1.74
N ALA A 11 -20.20 5.76 -1.22
CA ALA A 11 -18.81 5.49 -0.82
C ALA A 11 -17.86 5.59 -2.01
N ALA A 12 -18.17 4.93 -3.13
CA ALA A 12 -17.35 4.97 -4.34
C ALA A 12 -17.18 6.40 -4.88
N LYS A 13 -18.26 7.20 -4.90
CA LYS A 13 -18.19 8.61 -5.31
C LYS A 13 -17.34 9.47 -4.38
N ASN A 14 -17.32 9.16 -3.08
CA ASN A 14 -16.46 9.87 -2.14
C ASN A 14 -14.98 9.53 -2.40
N LEU A 15 -14.65 8.24 -2.57
CA LEU A 15 -13.30 7.79 -2.93
C LEU A 15 -12.84 8.41 -4.27
N GLN A 16 -13.74 8.55 -5.24
CA GLN A 16 -13.43 9.21 -6.52
C GLN A 16 -13.13 10.70 -6.34
N LYS A 17 -13.89 11.41 -5.49
CA LYS A 17 -13.64 12.83 -5.19
C LYS A 17 -12.31 13.05 -4.48
N GLU A 18 -11.93 12.13 -3.60
CA GLU A 18 -10.62 12.10 -2.94
C GLU A 18 -9.49 11.68 -3.89
N GLY A 19 -9.83 11.23 -5.11
CA GLY A 19 -8.88 10.80 -6.12
C GLY A 19 -8.20 9.48 -5.80
N LEU A 20 -8.79 8.66 -4.94
CA LEU A 20 -8.30 7.33 -4.57
C LEU A 20 -8.64 6.28 -5.64
N ILE A 21 -9.78 6.46 -6.30
CA ILE A 21 -10.24 5.59 -7.38
C ILE A 21 -10.74 6.40 -8.58
N TYR A 22 -10.64 5.83 -9.76
CA TYR A 22 -11.29 6.29 -10.97
C TYR A 22 -12.49 5.41 -11.24
N LEU A 23 -13.65 6.02 -11.45
CA LEU A 23 -14.86 5.33 -11.91
C LEU A 23 -15.04 5.67 -13.38
N ASN A 24 -15.07 4.66 -14.25
CA ASN A 24 -15.40 4.85 -15.65
C ASN A 24 -16.91 5.03 -15.81
N ASP A 25 -17.34 5.91 -16.73
CA ASP A 25 -18.76 6.17 -17.03
C ASP A 25 -19.38 5.08 -17.93
N SER A 26 -18.78 3.89 -18.00
CA SER A 26 -19.26 2.74 -18.76
C SER A 26 -20.45 2.04 -18.08
N ILE A 27 -21.22 1.29 -18.87
CA ILE A 27 -22.38 0.51 -18.39
C ILE A 27 -21.94 -0.52 -17.34
N ASP A 28 -20.74 -1.09 -17.53
CA ASP A 28 -20.04 -1.87 -16.52
C ASP A 28 -19.21 -0.90 -15.69
N LEU A 29 -19.58 -0.74 -14.41
CA LEU A 29 -18.88 0.17 -13.49
C LEU A 29 -17.47 -0.35 -13.22
N GLU A 30 -16.51 0.08 -14.04
CA GLU A 30 -15.10 -0.26 -13.86
C GLU A 30 -14.46 0.72 -12.87
N VAL A 31 -13.81 0.16 -11.86
CA VAL A 31 -13.10 0.90 -10.81
C VAL A 31 -11.61 0.62 -10.93
N GLU A 32 -10.82 1.68 -11.01
CA GLU A 32 -9.36 1.59 -11.00
C GLU A 32 -8.80 2.33 -9.78
N PRO A 33 -7.85 1.75 -9.03
CA PRO A 33 -7.15 2.49 -7.98
C PRO A 33 -6.20 3.53 -8.58
N ASN A 34 -5.90 4.58 -7.82
CA ASN A 34 -4.87 5.54 -8.18
C ASN A 34 -3.49 4.94 -7.90
N TYR A 35 -2.76 4.55 -8.96
CA TYR A 35 -1.45 3.93 -8.81
C TYR A 35 -0.36 4.91 -8.36
N GLN A 36 -0.57 6.22 -8.49
CA GLN A 36 0.35 7.23 -7.93
C GLN A 36 0.29 7.21 -6.39
N ILE A 37 -0.92 7.12 -5.82
CA ILE A 37 -1.11 7.01 -4.37
C ILE A 37 -0.56 5.69 -3.86
N LEU A 38 -0.79 4.59 -4.57
CA LEU A 38 -0.23 3.30 -4.19
C LEU A 38 1.30 3.31 -4.17
N ALA A 39 1.94 3.91 -5.18
CA ALA A 39 3.39 4.10 -5.19
C ALA A 39 3.85 4.93 -3.98
N MET A 40 3.15 6.02 -3.66
CA MET A 40 3.46 6.87 -2.51
C MET A 40 3.36 6.09 -1.20
N ILE A 41 2.35 5.25 -1.02
CA ILE A 41 2.21 4.40 0.17
C ILE A 41 3.40 3.45 0.27
N ILE A 42 3.74 2.75 -0.82
CA ILE A 42 4.85 1.78 -0.85
C ILE A 42 6.19 2.46 -0.48
N HIS A 43 6.44 3.67 -0.99
CA HIS A 43 7.66 4.43 -0.68
C HIS A 43 7.75 4.93 0.75
N ASN A 44 6.61 5.07 1.42
CA ASN A 44 6.55 5.54 2.80
C ASN A 44 6.40 4.39 3.81
N LEU A 45 6.44 3.13 3.36
CA LEU A 45 6.47 2.00 4.28
C LEU A 45 7.76 2.06 5.11
N ASN A 46 7.64 1.86 6.41
CA ASN A 46 8.80 1.68 7.27
C ASN A 46 9.39 0.29 7.01
N ASP A 47 10.54 0.28 6.36
CA ASP A 47 11.28 -0.89 5.92
C ASP A 47 12.55 -1.14 6.75
N MET A 48 12.65 -0.52 7.93
CA MET A 48 13.80 -0.62 8.82
C MET A 48 13.42 -1.21 10.16
N ILE A 49 14.01 -2.36 10.50
CA ILE A 49 13.86 -3.00 11.80
C ILE A 49 15.20 -3.01 12.54
N ASP A 50 15.15 -2.88 13.86
CA ASP A 50 16.31 -3.13 14.71
C ASP A 50 16.89 -4.53 14.46
N ARG A 51 18.21 -4.63 14.38
CA ARG A 51 18.90 -5.87 14.03
C ARG A 51 18.71 -6.97 15.07
N GLU A 52 18.71 -6.64 16.36
CA GLU A 52 18.46 -7.64 17.41
C GLU A 52 17.05 -8.20 17.26
N LYS A 53 16.06 -7.33 17.01
CA LYS A 53 14.69 -7.72 16.76
C LYS A 53 14.55 -8.60 15.50
N TYR A 54 15.22 -8.24 14.41
CA TYR A 54 15.26 -9.04 13.19
C TYR A 54 15.80 -10.44 13.42
N GLU A 55 16.93 -10.57 14.12
CA GLU A 55 17.58 -11.86 14.37
C GLU A 55 16.66 -12.85 15.12
N LEU A 56 15.72 -12.34 15.94
CA LEU A 56 14.73 -13.15 16.64
C LEU A 56 13.62 -13.70 15.73
N VAL A 57 13.31 -13.00 14.63
CA VAL A 57 12.14 -13.31 13.77
C VAL A 57 12.51 -13.72 12.35
N LYS A 58 13.76 -13.58 11.92
CA LYS A 58 14.21 -13.81 10.52
C LYS A 58 13.86 -15.17 9.91
N ASN A 59 13.66 -16.19 10.73
CA ASN A 59 13.33 -17.55 10.29
C ASN A 59 11.81 -17.83 10.27
N ASP A 60 10.98 -16.86 10.67
CA ASP A 60 9.52 -16.95 10.70
C ASP A 60 8.94 -15.81 9.85
N GLU A 61 8.67 -16.12 8.58
CA GLU A 61 8.17 -15.17 7.59
C GLU A 61 6.93 -14.41 8.08
N LYS A 62 5.99 -15.11 8.72
CA LYS A 62 4.75 -14.49 9.20
C LYS A 62 5.03 -13.48 10.30
N LYS A 63 5.90 -13.84 11.26
CA LYS A 63 6.30 -12.91 12.31
C LYS A 63 7.10 -11.74 11.76
N LEU A 64 8.01 -11.97 10.82
CA LEU A 64 8.78 -10.88 10.22
C LEU A 64 7.84 -9.88 9.51
N ILE A 65 6.89 -10.36 8.71
CA ILE A 65 5.89 -9.50 8.04
C ILE A 65 5.07 -8.73 9.07
N HIS A 66 4.61 -9.40 10.13
CA HIS A 66 3.84 -8.74 11.20
C HIS A 66 4.65 -7.64 11.89
N GLU A 67 5.90 -7.92 12.26
CA GLU A 67 6.78 -6.94 12.89
C GLU A 67 7.07 -5.75 11.97
N LEU A 68 7.27 -5.99 10.67
CA LEU A 68 7.42 -4.94 9.67
C LEU A 68 6.13 -4.11 9.51
N ALA A 69 4.97 -4.74 9.53
CA ALA A 69 3.69 -4.04 9.47
C ALA A 69 3.50 -3.10 10.66
N LEU A 70 3.82 -3.57 11.88
CA LEU A 70 3.70 -2.77 13.11
C LEU A 70 4.59 -1.52 13.12
N LEU A 71 5.72 -1.53 12.43
CA LEU A 71 6.63 -0.37 12.33
C LEU A 71 6.03 0.83 11.59
N ASN A 72 4.90 0.64 10.90
CA ASN A 72 4.19 1.69 10.17
C ASN A 72 3.24 2.50 11.06
N PHE A 73 3.13 2.17 12.34
CA PHE A 73 2.26 2.83 13.31
C PHE A 73 3.08 3.45 14.44
N ASN A 74 2.62 4.60 14.93
CA ASN A 74 3.15 5.22 16.13
C ASN A 74 2.54 4.60 17.39
N GLU A 75 3.24 4.70 18.51
CA GLU A 75 2.77 4.18 19.81
C GLU A 75 1.41 4.74 20.25
N ASN A 76 1.03 5.91 19.75
CA ASN A 76 -0.23 6.59 20.10
C ASN A 76 -1.33 6.41 19.05
N ASP A 77 -1.08 5.67 17.98
CA ASP A 77 -2.07 5.44 16.93
C ASP A 77 -3.16 4.49 17.45
N LEU A 78 -4.42 4.87 17.23
CA LEU A 78 -5.56 3.99 17.48
C LEU A 78 -5.73 3.06 16.29
N ILE A 79 -5.04 1.93 16.32
CA ILE A 79 -5.08 0.90 15.26
C ILE A 79 -6.08 -0.21 15.59
N CYS A 80 -6.76 -0.73 14.57
CA CYS A 80 -7.54 -1.96 14.66
C CYS A 80 -6.87 -3.11 13.89
N ASP A 81 -7.42 -4.33 14.03
CA ASP A 81 -6.88 -5.52 13.37
C ASP A 81 -6.86 -5.37 11.84
N ASP A 82 -7.86 -4.69 11.26
CA ASP A 82 -7.95 -4.44 9.82
C ASP A 82 -6.79 -3.54 9.33
N ASP A 83 -6.37 -2.57 10.14
CA ASP A 83 -5.25 -1.66 9.78
C ASP A 83 -3.94 -2.45 9.70
N VAL A 84 -3.72 -3.35 10.68
CA VAL A 84 -2.54 -4.22 10.72
C VAL A 84 -2.57 -5.19 9.54
N GLU A 85 -3.72 -5.81 9.25
CA GLU A 85 -3.87 -6.72 8.12
C GLU A 85 -3.58 -6.02 6.78
N ILE A 86 -4.02 -4.78 6.60
CA ILE A 86 -3.70 -3.99 5.41
C ILE A 86 -2.19 -3.80 5.29
N MET A 87 -1.49 -3.42 6.36
CA MET A 87 -0.05 -3.21 6.33
C MET A 87 0.72 -4.52 6.11
N GLU A 88 0.30 -5.64 6.72
CA GLU A 88 0.88 -6.95 6.43
C GLU A 88 0.73 -7.34 4.97
N ASN A 89 -0.43 -7.07 4.36
CA ASN A 89 -0.66 -7.32 2.95
C ASN A 89 0.23 -6.44 2.06
N MET A 90 0.38 -5.16 2.41
CA MET A 90 1.29 -4.23 1.72
C MET A 90 2.75 -4.70 1.81
N THR A 91 3.23 -5.05 3.00
CA THR A 91 4.58 -5.58 3.22
C THR A 91 4.81 -6.86 2.42
N ARG A 92 3.88 -7.83 2.51
CA ARG A 92 4.00 -9.11 1.80
C ARG A 92 4.05 -8.94 0.29
N GLU A 93 3.20 -8.08 -0.26
CA GLU A 93 3.10 -7.88 -1.70
C GLU A 93 4.30 -7.10 -2.24
N TYR A 94 4.69 -6.03 -1.55
CA TYR A 94 5.60 -5.03 -2.11
C TYR A 94 7.01 -5.01 -1.54
N ILE A 95 7.27 -5.58 -0.36
CA ILE A 95 8.61 -5.56 0.25
C ILE A 95 9.33 -6.90 -0.01
N ASP A 96 10.59 -6.83 -0.41
CA ASP A 96 11.47 -8.00 -0.52
C ASP A 96 12.07 -8.31 0.85
N ILE A 97 11.52 -9.34 1.48
CA ILE A 97 11.94 -9.81 2.81
C ILE A 97 13.03 -10.89 2.76
N LEU A 98 13.41 -11.35 1.56
CA LEU A 98 14.35 -12.47 1.40
C LEU A 98 15.81 -12.01 1.35
N ASP A 99 16.05 -10.79 0.87
CA ASP A 99 17.40 -10.23 0.70
C ASP A 99 17.54 -8.86 1.37
N PRO A 100 17.42 -8.78 2.72
CA PRO A 100 17.63 -7.52 3.42
C PRO A 100 19.11 -7.13 3.48
N ILE A 101 19.36 -5.82 3.58
CA ILE A 101 20.69 -5.28 3.84
C ILE A 101 20.86 -5.10 5.35
N LEU A 102 21.87 -5.77 5.90
CA LEU A 102 22.29 -5.59 7.29
C LEU A 102 23.31 -4.45 7.37
N TYR A 103 22.99 -3.39 8.10
CA TYR A 103 23.88 -2.24 8.28
C TYR A 103 23.90 -1.82 9.75
N GLU A 104 25.06 -1.91 10.39
CA GLU A 104 25.24 -1.59 11.82
C GLU A 104 24.19 -2.30 12.69
N ASP A 105 23.32 -1.52 13.34
CA ASP A 105 22.29 -1.94 14.28
C ASP A 105 20.90 -2.05 13.61
N VAL A 106 20.81 -1.86 12.29
CA VAL A 106 19.54 -1.94 11.54
C VAL A 106 19.59 -2.98 10.42
N CYS A 107 18.41 -3.51 10.12
CA CYS A 107 18.13 -4.37 8.98
C CYS A 107 17.15 -3.60 8.07
N VAL A 108 17.54 -3.39 6.82
CA VAL A 108 16.79 -2.58 5.84
C VAL A 108 16.27 -3.49 4.74
N PHE A 109 14.97 -3.37 4.46
CA PHE A 109 14.30 -4.07 3.38
C PHE A 109 14.05 -3.12 2.21
N PHE A 110 13.77 -3.66 1.03
CA PHE A 110 13.54 -2.84 -0.16
C PHE A 110 12.24 -3.23 -0.85
N PRO A 111 11.56 -2.28 -1.50
CA PRO A 111 10.46 -2.64 -2.38
C PRO A 111 10.93 -3.59 -3.51
N LYS A 112 10.10 -4.58 -3.85
CA LYS A 112 10.32 -5.48 -4.99
C LYS A 112 10.36 -4.66 -6.28
N ALA A 113 11.55 -4.52 -6.86
CA ALA A 113 11.80 -3.63 -8.00
C ALA A 113 10.83 -3.89 -9.18
N GLY A 114 10.54 -5.15 -9.49
CA GLY A 114 9.61 -5.51 -10.57
C GLY A 114 8.16 -5.06 -10.31
N LYS A 115 7.69 -5.16 -9.06
CA LYS A 115 6.35 -4.70 -8.66
C LYS A 115 6.26 -3.19 -8.71
N LEU A 116 7.28 -2.49 -8.19
CA LEU A 116 7.31 -1.04 -8.20
C LEU A 116 7.33 -0.48 -9.64
N ALA A 117 8.10 -1.09 -10.54
CA ALA A 117 8.12 -0.74 -11.95
C ALA A 117 6.75 -0.93 -12.62
N GLU A 118 6.02 -2.00 -12.27
CA GLU A 118 4.65 -2.23 -12.74
C GLU A 118 3.69 -1.12 -12.27
N ILE A 119 3.76 -0.74 -10.98
CA ILE A 119 2.94 0.35 -10.43
C ILE A 119 3.24 1.66 -11.15
N TYR A 120 4.51 1.98 -11.38
CA TYR A 120 4.89 3.19 -12.12
C TYR A 120 4.41 3.17 -13.57
N GLY A 121 4.49 2.03 -14.26
CA GLY A 121 3.94 1.89 -15.60
C GLY A 121 2.45 2.19 -15.64
N LYS A 122 1.70 1.60 -14.71
CA LYS A 122 0.25 1.84 -14.59
C LYS A 122 -0.09 3.29 -14.22
N ALA A 123 0.68 3.90 -13.31
CA ALA A 123 0.53 5.30 -12.94
C ALA A 123 0.78 6.23 -14.14
N SER A 124 1.82 5.94 -14.94
CA SER A 124 2.11 6.69 -16.17
C SER A 124 0.96 6.60 -17.18
N THR A 125 0.41 5.40 -17.40
CA THR A 125 -0.76 5.22 -18.27
C THR A 125 -1.97 6.02 -17.78
N GLN A 126 -2.24 6.02 -16.47
CA GLN A 126 -3.34 6.81 -15.91
C GLN A 126 -3.16 8.33 -16.13
N ILE A 127 -1.92 8.83 -16.05
CA ILE A 127 -1.60 10.23 -16.34
C ILE A 127 -1.82 10.54 -17.83
N GLU A 128 -1.35 9.68 -18.73
CA GLU A 128 -1.51 9.85 -20.19
C GLU A 128 -2.99 9.85 -20.61
N GLU A 129 -3.80 9.01 -19.98
CA GLU A 129 -5.25 8.96 -20.17
C GLU A 129 -5.97 10.17 -19.54
N GLY A 130 -5.26 11.01 -18.80
CA GLY A 130 -5.82 12.16 -18.09
C GLY A 130 -6.77 11.75 -16.97
N LYS A 131 -6.58 10.56 -16.39
CA LYS A 131 -7.25 10.13 -15.16
C LYS A 131 -6.66 10.93 -13.99
N PHE A 132 -7.44 11.16 -12.95
CA PHE A 132 -7.00 11.83 -11.71
C PHE A 132 -6.41 13.25 -11.88
N LYS A 133 -7.00 14.09 -12.74
CA LYS A 133 -6.49 15.45 -13.10
C LYS A 133 -6.20 16.41 -11.93
N ASN A 134 -6.75 16.15 -10.75
CA ASN A 134 -6.61 16.99 -9.57
C ASN A 134 -5.41 16.59 -8.68
N ILE A 135 -4.72 15.49 -8.99
CA ILE A 135 -3.57 14.99 -8.25
C ILE A 135 -2.40 14.99 -9.23
N ILE A 136 -1.50 15.96 -9.05
CA ILE A 136 -0.24 16.05 -9.79
C ILE A 136 0.86 15.92 -8.73
N PHE A 137 1.64 14.85 -8.81
CA PHE A 137 2.92 14.75 -8.11
C PHE A 137 4.02 15.33 -9.00
#